data_AF-A0A1G1G8Q5-F1
#
_entry.id   AF-A0A1G1G8Q5-F1
#
_cell.length_a   1.000
_cell.length_b   1.000
_cell.length_c   1.000
_cell.angle_alpha   90.00
_cell.angle_beta   90.00
_cell.angle_gamma   90.00
#
_symmetry.space_group_name_H-M   'P 1'
#
loop_
_entity.id
_entity.type
_entity.pdbx_description
1 polymer ?
#
loop_
_entity_poly.entity_id
_entity_poly.type
_entity_poly.pdbx_seq_one_letter_code
_entity_poly.pdbx_strand_id
1 'polypeptide(L)'
;MFKARSPSSGMERVKVYSKSGKSFTMGSGLFARAFMDRFPLLPVEDEGRLQDPGIRENFIERVFVYHRWQEFVEQGGRTRDLVAFHAAHKYLIMSHSSKHLKELGVLVSNPGQFERAELPARYFMTLMDGLRLTATRKKHANVLQHMAGYFKKQLSFFEKQELLDVIGQYRRGLVPLVVPLTLIRHYVGKYEEPYLKDQLYLAPHPLELMLRNHV
;
A
#
# COMPACT_ATOMS: atom_id res chain seq x y z
N MET A 1 -4.35 -16.47 -2.58
CA MET A 1 -2.98 -16.85 -2.20
C MET A 1 -2.61 -18.13 -2.93
N PHE A 2 -1.36 -18.25 -3.38
CA PHE A 2 -0.89 -19.37 -4.18
C PHE A 2 -0.02 -20.34 -3.35
N LYS A 3 -0.11 -21.65 -3.63
CA LYS A 3 0.66 -22.67 -2.92
C LYS A 3 2.10 -22.72 -3.42
N ALA A 4 3.05 -22.45 -2.53
CA ALA A 4 4.48 -22.47 -2.83
C ALA A 4 4.94 -23.80 -3.44
N ARG A 5 5.79 -23.72 -4.47
CA ARG A 5 6.44 -24.87 -5.17
C ARG A 5 5.47 -25.84 -5.86
N SER A 6 4.19 -25.50 -5.96
CA SER A 6 3.22 -26.30 -6.72
C SER A 6 3.44 -26.16 -8.23
N PRO A 7 3.55 -27.26 -9.00
CA PRO A 7 3.61 -27.24 -10.47
C PRO A 7 2.44 -26.52 -11.15
N SER A 8 1.28 -26.46 -10.49
CA SER A 8 0.08 -25.78 -11.00
C SER A 8 -0.09 -24.37 -10.43
N SER A 9 0.04 -24.22 -9.11
CA SER A 9 -0.36 -23.01 -8.40
C SER A 9 0.79 -22.15 -7.89
N GLY A 10 2.06 -22.54 -8.01
CA GLY A 10 3.16 -21.72 -7.50
C GLY A 10 3.37 -20.44 -8.32
N MET A 11 3.55 -19.29 -7.65
CA MET A 11 3.62 -17.99 -8.31
C MET A 11 5.01 -17.69 -8.91
N GLU A 12 6.08 -18.09 -8.21
CA GLU A 12 7.47 -17.96 -8.66
C GLU A 12 8.29 -19.17 -8.21
N ARG A 13 9.41 -19.44 -8.89
CA ARG A 13 10.37 -20.52 -8.55
C ARG A 13 9.75 -21.93 -8.51
N VAL A 14 8.78 -22.20 -9.38
CA VAL A 14 8.27 -23.55 -9.61
C VAL A 14 9.29 -24.35 -10.43
N LYS A 15 9.54 -25.60 -10.05
CA LYS A 15 10.29 -26.55 -10.88
C LYS A 15 9.44 -26.90 -12.10
N VAL A 16 9.81 -26.36 -13.26
CA VAL A 16 9.19 -26.70 -14.54
C VAL A 16 10.03 -27.79 -15.20
N TYR A 17 9.41 -28.90 -15.54
CA TYR A 17 10.07 -30.01 -16.22
C TYR A 17 9.96 -29.83 -17.74
N SER A 18 11.09 -29.80 -18.44
CA SER A 18 11.10 -29.80 -19.90
C SER A 18 10.71 -31.19 -20.45
N LYS A 19 10.30 -31.26 -21.73
CA LYS A 19 10.11 -32.53 -22.46
C LYS A 19 11.38 -33.41 -22.50
N SER A 20 12.55 -32.83 -22.19
CA SER A 20 13.85 -33.52 -22.13
C SER A 20 14.24 -33.98 -20.71
N GLY A 21 13.35 -33.90 -19.73
CA GLY A 21 13.58 -34.38 -18.36
C GLY A 21 14.43 -33.46 -17.47
N LYS A 22 14.89 -32.31 -17.98
CA LYS A 22 15.62 -31.30 -17.20
C LYS A 22 14.62 -30.38 -16.48
N SER A 23 14.77 -30.22 -15.16
CA SER A 23 13.95 -29.30 -14.38
C SER A 23 14.62 -27.93 -14.25
N PHE A 24 13.89 -26.85 -14.54
CA PHE A 24 14.35 -25.48 -14.32
C PHE A 24 13.51 -24.82 -13.22
N THR A 25 14.15 -24.17 -12.26
CA THR A 25 13.49 -23.51 -11.13
C THR A 25 13.31 -22.02 -11.43
N MET A 26 12.47 -21.68 -12.41
CA MET A 26 12.25 -20.27 -12.82
C MET A 26 10.83 -19.94 -13.28
N GLY A 27 9.90 -20.90 -13.29
CA GLY A 27 8.54 -20.68 -13.81
C GLY A 27 7.49 -20.34 -12.75
N SER A 28 6.35 -19.83 -13.21
CA SER A 28 5.07 -19.91 -12.50
C SER A 28 4.34 -21.17 -12.94
N GLY A 29 3.52 -21.76 -12.07
CA GLY A 29 2.65 -22.87 -12.46
C GLY A 29 1.60 -22.42 -13.48
N LEU A 30 1.17 -23.33 -14.36
CA LEU A 30 0.28 -23.00 -15.49
C LEU A 30 -1.03 -22.31 -15.05
N PHE A 31 -1.61 -22.72 -13.92
CA PHE A 31 -2.82 -22.10 -13.38
C PHE A 31 -2.53 -20.70 -12.82
N ALA A 32 -1.44 -20.55 -12.04
CA ALA A 32 -1.05 -19.25 -11.50
C ALA A 32 -0.81 -18.23 -12.63
N ARG A 33 -0.16 -18.66 -13.72
CA ARG A 33 0.07 -17.81 -14.89
C ARG A 33 -1.24 -17.38 -15.55
N ALA A 34 -2.10 -18.33 -15.90
CA ALA A 34 -3.38 -18.04 -16.55
C ALA A 34 -4.28 -17.13 -15.67
N PHE A 35 -4.27 -17.34 -14.35
CA PHE A 35 -5.00 -16.52 -13.40
C PHE A 35 -4.46 -15.08 -13.35
N MET A 36 -3.15 -14.90 -13.27
CA MET A 36 -2.52 -13.58 -13.25
C MET A 36 -2.70 -12.83 -14.58
N ASP A 37 -2.66 -13.52 -15.71
CA ASP A 37 -2.94 -12.92 -17.03
C ASP A 37 -4.41 -12.48 -17.14
N ARG A 38 -5.35 -13.26 -16.57
CA ARG A 38 -6.78 -12.95 -16.57
C ARG A 38 -7.18 -11.84 -15.60
N PHE A 39 -6.52 -11.78 -14.44
CA PHE A 39 -6.81 -10.86 -13.34
C PHE A 39 -5.57 -10.05 -12.94
N PRO A 40 -5.03 -9.20 -13.83
CA PRO A 40 -3.72 -8.58 -13.64
C PRO A 40 -3.66 -7.63 -12.44
N LEU A 41 -4.79 -7.07 -12.01
CA LEU A 41 -4.86 -6.12 -10.89
C LEU A 41 -5.20 -6.79 -9.55
N LEU A 42 -5.54 -8.09 -9.55
CA LEU A 42 -5.89 -8.78 -8.32
C LEU A 42 -4.61 -9.06 -7.50
N PRO A 43 -4.56 -8.69 -6.21
CA PRO A 43 -3.44 -9.03 -5.35
C PRO A 43 -3.26 -10.54 -5.25
N VAL A 44 -2.08 -10.98 -5.67
CA VAL A 44 -1.62 -12.36 -5.51
C VAL A 44 -0.26 -12.36 -4.82
N GLU A 45 0.00 -13.43 -4.07
CA GLU A 45 1.27 -13.68 -3.41
C GLU A 45 1.47 -15.18 -3.16
N ASP A 46 2.73 -15.59 -3.03
CA ASP A 46 3.13 -16.95 -2.70
C ASP A 46 3.18 -17.18 -1.18
N GLU A 47 2.63 -18.29 -0.70
CA GLU A 47 2.62 -18.65 0.73
C GLU A 47 4.02 -18.60 1.37
N GLY A 48 5.06 -19.06 0.66
CA GLY A 48 6.42 -19.05 1.19
C GLY A 48 6.99 -17.64 1.33
N ARG A 49 6.59 -16.71 0.45
CA ARG A 49 7.02 -15.31 0.52
C ARG A 49 6.31 -14.53 1.62
N LEU A 50 5.09 -14.94 2.00
CA LEU A 50 4.35 -14.35 3.11
C LEU A 50 4.98 -14.62 4.49
N GLN A 51 6.05 -15.41 4.56
CA GLN A 51 6.89 -15.52 5.76
C GLN A 51 7.71 -14.25 6.00
N ASP A 52 8.04 -13.48 4.95
CA ASP A 52 8.67 -12.17 5.08
C ASP A 52 7.64 -11.13 5.57
N PRO A 53 7.87 -10.47 6.71
CA PRO A 53 6.91 -9.51 7.28
C PRO A 53 6.56 -8.36 6.34
N GLY A 54 7.54 -7.84 5.58
CA GLY A 54 7.34 -6.70 4.69
C GLY A 54 6.55 -7.08 3.43
N ILE A 55 6.79 -8.26 2.87
CA ILE A 55 5.99 -8.80 1.77
C ILE A 55 4.55 -9.07 2.24
N ARG A 56 4.39 -9.67 3.43
CA ARG A 56 3.07 -9.92 4.01
C ARG A 56 2.29 -8.65 4.26
N GLU A 57 2.90 -7.64 4.87
CA GLU A 57 2.28 -6.33 5.08
C GLU A 57 1.82 -5.73 3.75
N ASN A 58 2.72 -5.65 2.75
CA ASN A 58 2.38 -5.08 1.46
C ASN A 58 1.28 -5.85 0.71
N PHE A 59 1.28 -7.19 0.78
CA PHE A 59 0.24 -8.01 0.20
C PHE A 59 -1.12 -7.72 0.84
N ILE A 60 -1.19 -7.68 2.18
CA ILE A 60 -2.44 -7.40 2.89
C ILE A 60 -2.93 -5.97 2.61
N GLU A 61 -2.05 -4.98 2.59
CA GLU A 61 -2.40 -3.60 2.20
C GLU A 61 -3.03 -3.56 0.80
N ARG A 62 -2.45 -4.25 -0.18
CA ARG A 62 -3.02 -4.37 -1.53
C ARG A 62 -4.40 -5.03 -1.55
N VAL A 63 -4.62 -6.07 -0.73
CA VAL A 63 -5.93 -6.73 -0.60
C VAL A 63 -6.99 -5.75 -0.10
N PHE A 64 -6.69 -4.99 0.96
CA PHE A 64 -7.64 -4.01 1.50
C PHE A 64 -7.91 -2.85 0.53
N VAL A 65 -6.89 -2.36 -0.20
CA VAL A 65 -7.13 -1.33 -1.23
C VAL A 65 -7.97 -1.88 -2.39
N TYR A 66 -7.70 -3.11 -2.83
CA TYR A 66 -8.50 -3.75 -3.87
C TYR A 66 -9.97 -3.90 -3.44
N HIS A 67 -10.21 -4.33 -2.19
CA HIS A 67 -11.56 -4.45 -1.64
C HIS A 67 -12.29 -3.10 -1.62
N ARG A 68 -11.65 -2.04 -1.10
CA ARG A 68 -12.23 -0.68 -1.11
C ARG A 68 -12.52 -0.19 -2.53
N TRP A 69 -11.71 -0.59 -3.51
CA TRP A 69 -11.99 -0.29 -4.90
C TRP A 69 -13.22 -1.04 -5.44
N GLN A 70 -13.41 -2.31 -5.07
CA GLN A 70 -14.63 -3.04 -5.43
C GLN A 70 -15.87 -2.34 -4.84
N GLU A 71 -15.83 -1.97 -3.55
CA GLU A 71 -16.91 -1.21 -2.91
C GLU A 71 -17.19 0.12 -3.63
N PHE A 72 -16.13 0.85 -4.00
CA PHE A 72 -16.26 2.08 -4.79
C PHE A 72 -17.00 1.85 -6.11
N VAL A 73 -16.69 0.76 -6.82
CA VAL A 73 -17.36 0.41 -8.08
C VAL A 73 -18.80 -0.04 -7.86
N GLU A 74 -19.05 -0.91 -6.88
CA GLU A 74 -20.38 -1.43 -6.53
C GLU A 74 -21.35 -0.31 -6.12
N GLN A 75 -20.84 0.72 -5.44
CA GLN A 75 -21.61 1.91 -5.07
C GLN A 75 -21.81 2.91 -6.23
N GLY A 76 -21.35 2.57 -7.44
CA GLY A 76 -21.47 3.42 -8.63
C GLY A 76 -20.55 4.65 -8.59
N GLY A 77 -19.41 4.54 -7.91
CA GLY A 77 -18.40 5.59 -7.77
C GLY A 77 -17.96 6.15 -9.12
N ARG A 78 -17.97 7.48 -9.23
CA ARG A 78 -17.68 8.21 -10.46
C ARG A 78 -16.40 9.03 -10.31
N THR A 79 -15.99 9.69 -11.38
CA THR A 79 -14.86 10.62 -11.40
C THR A 79 -14.86 11.63 -10.25
N ARG A 80 -16.03 12.16 -9.87
CA ARG A 80 -16.15 13.13 -8.75
C ARG A 80 -15.75 12.51 -7.40
N ASP A 81 -16.01 11.21 -7.24
CA ASP A 81 -15.80 10.46 -6.01
C ASP A 81 -14.33 9.98 -5.90
N LEU A 82 -13.61 9.92 -7.03
CA LEU A 82 -12.17 9.60 -7.06
C LEU A 82 -11.32 10.61 -6.29
N VAL A 83 -11.75 11.87 -6.18
CA VAL A 83 -11.03 12.88 -5.41
C VAL A 83 -10.99 12.51 -3.93
N ALA A 84 -12.13 12.09 -3.37
CA ALA A 84 -12.23 11.64 -1.98
C ALA A 84 -11.46 10.33 -1.77
N PHE A 85 -11.64 9.37 -2.69
CA PHE A 85 -10.88 8.11 -2.66
C PHE A 85 -9.37 8.35 -2.67
N HIS A 86 -8.88 9.22 -3.56
CA HIS A 86 -7.47 9.58 -3.66
C HIS A 86 -6.97 10.29 -2.40
N ALA A 87 -7.76 11.24 -1.87
CA ALA A 87 -7.39 11.97 -0.67
C ALA A 87 -7.18 11.02 0.53
N ALA A 88 -8.05 10.03 0.73
CA ALA A 88 -7.95 9.05 1.81
C ALA A 88 -6.74 8.11 1.67
N HIS A 89 -6.31 7.82 0.43
CA HIS A 89 -5.19 6.92 0.13
C HIS A 89 -3.84 7.62 -0.07
N LYS A 90 -3.80 8.96 -0.09
CA LYS A 90 -2.61 9.76 -0.44
C LYS A 90 -1.34 9.29 0.25
N TYR A 91 -1.36 9.20 1.58
CA TYR A 91 -0.15 8.84 2.34
C TYR A 91 0.22 7.36 2.23
N LEU A 92 -0.76 6.48 2.00
CA LEU A 92 -0.50 5.09 1.68
C LEU A 92 0.22 4.99 0.34
N ILE A 93 -0.30 5.63 -0.71
CA ILE A 93 0.37 5.66 -2.02
C ILE A 93 1.78 6.25 -1.89
N MET A 94 1.93 7.31 -1.11
CA MET A 94 3.22 7.96 -0.87
C MET A 94 4.25 7.02 -0.22
N SER A 95 3.85 6.14 0.70
CA SER A 95 4.79 5.18 1.32
C SER A 95 5.33 4.17 0.32
N HIS A 96 4.58 3.86 -0.75
CA HIS A 96 5.04 2.97 -1.82
C HIS A 96 5.74 3.73 -2.96
N SER A 97 5.19 4.85 -3.42
CA SER A 97 5.76 5.59 -4.55
C SER A 97 5.23 7.02 -4.69
N SER A 98 6.09 8.01 -4.42
CA SER A 98 5.80 9.42 -4.73
C SER A 98 5.60 9.69 -6.23
N LYS A 99 6.20 8.86 -7.10
CA LYS A 99 5.97 8.95 -8.56
C LYS A 99 4.51 8.66 -8.90
N HIS A 100 4.00 7.50 -8.47
CA HIS A 100 2.61 7.12 -8.72
C HIS A 100 1.63 8.05 -8.00
N LEU A 101 1.97 8.57 -6.82
CA LEU A 101 1.15 9.59 -6.15
C LEU A 101 0.97 10.82 -7.05
N LYS A 102 2.05 11.31 -7.66
CA LYS A 102 1.99 12.46 -8.57
C LYS A 102 1.16 12.15 -9.82
N GLU A 103 1.36 10.97 -10.43
CA GLU A 103 0.61 10.54 -11.61
C GLU A 103 -0.90 10.44 -11.32
N LEU A 104 -1.28 9.79 -10.23
CA LEU A 104 -2.67 9.69 -9.78
C LEU A 104 -3.25 11.07 -9.46
N GLY A 105 -2.45 11.96 -8.85
CA GLY A 105 -2.83 13.35 -8.59
C GLY A 105 -3.19 14.12 -9.87
N VAL A 106 -2.44 13.90 -10.96
CA VAL A 106 -2.73 14.49 -12.27
C VAL A 106 -4.05 13.96 -12.83
N LEU A 107 -4.31 12.65 -12.72
CA LEU A 107 -5.55 12.03 -13.17
C LEU A 107 -6.78 12.60 -12.45
N VAL A 108 -6.71 12.78 -11.13
CA VAL A 108 -7.86 13.30 -10.36
C VAL A 108 -8.07 14.81 -10.49
N SER A 109 -7.01 15.57 -10.79
CA SER A 109 -7.10 17.03 -10.96
C SER A 109 -7.48 17.46 -12.39
N ASN A 110 -7.32 16.59 -13.39
CA ASN A 110 -7.63 16.89 -14.80
C ASN A 110 -8.64 15.90 -15.41
N PRO A 111 -9.85 15.76 -14.82
CA PRO A 111 -10.81 14.75 -15.28
C PRO A 111 -11.33 14.99 -16.71
N GLY A 112 -11.27 16.21 -17.22
CA GLY A 112 -11.72 16.57 -18.56
C GLY A 112 -10.78 16.15 -19.71
N GLN A 113 -9.57 15.67 -19.41
CA GLN A 113 -8.61 15.20 -20.43
C GLN A 113 -8.79 13.73 -20.81
N PHE A 114 -9.67 13.01 -20.14
CA PHE A 114 -9.89 11.58 -20.35
C PHE A 114 -11.35 11.30 -20.61
N GLU A 115 -11.62 10.26 -21.40
CA GLU A 115 -12.99 9.76 -21.52
C GLU A 115 -13.49 9.34 -20.14
N ARG A 116 -14.71 9.77 -19.81
CA ARG A 116 -15.28 9.62 -18.46
C ARG A 116 -15.36 8.16 -18.01
N ALA A 117 -15.54 7.23 -18.96
CA ALA A 117 -15.59 5.81 -18.70
C ALA A 117 -14.21 5.17 -18.44
N GLU A 118 -13.12 5.79 -18.91
CA GLU A 118 -11.77 5.23 -18.84
C GLU A 118 -10.98 5.67 -17.61
N LEU A 119 -11.29 6.86 -17.07
CA LEU A 119 -10.53 7.44 -15.96
C LEU A 119 -10.47 6.55 -14.71
N PRO A 120 -11.57 5.93 -14.22
CA PRO A 120 -11.50 5.05 -13.06
C PRO A 120 -10.61 3.82 -13.31
N ALA A 121 -10.72 3.20 -14.50
CA ALA A 121 -9.91 2.04 -14.86
C ALA A 121 -8.42 2.38 -14.91
N ARG A 122 -8.07 3.52 -15.53
CA ARG A 122 -6.68 4.01 -15.59
C ARG A 122 -6.15 4.35 -14.21
N TYR A 123 -6.94 5.05 -13.38
CA TYR A 123 -6.58 5.36 -12.01
C TYR A 123 -6.28 4.10 -11.21
N PHE A 124 -7.15 3.09 -11.30
CA PHE A 124 -6.98 1.84 -10.55
C PHE A 124 -5.75 1.05 -10.98
N MET A 125 -5.50 0.97 -12.28
CA MET A 125 -4.30 0.33 -12.81
C MET A 125 -3.03 1.00 -12.25
N THR A 126 -2.92 2.32 -12.36
CA THR A 126 -1.79 3.09 -11.82
C THR A 126 -1.66 2.98 -10.30
N LEU A 127 -2.78 2.91 -9.58
CA LEU A 127 -2.80 2.71 -8.13
C LEU A 127 -2.21 1.35 -7.76
N MET A 128 -2.72 0.28 -8.37
CA MET A 128 -2.27 -1.08 -8.06
C MET A 128 -0.82 -1.30 -8.46
N ASP A 129 -0.35 -0.71 -9.56
CA ASP A 129 1.06 -0.74 -9.95
C ASP A 129 1.96 -0.03 -8.93
N GLY A 130 1.53 1.12 -8.42
CA GLY A 130 2.23 1.82 -7.36
C GLY A 130 2.32 1.00 -6.06
N LEU A 131 1.22 0.35 -5.66
CA LEU A 131 1.15 -0.43 -4.43
C LEU A 131 1.88 -1.78 -4.48
N ARG A 132 2.26 -2.28 -5.67
CA ARG A 132 3.16 -3.46 -5.80
C ARG A 132 4.57 -3.19 -5.27
N LEU A 133 4.98 -1.92 -5.21
CA LEU A 133 6.31 -1.55 -4.73
C LEU A 133 6.35 -1.61 -3.21
N THR A 134 7.25 -2.39 -2.62
CA THR A 134 7.40 -2.44 -1.16
C THR A 134 7.77 -1.05 -0.59
N ALA A 135 7.01 -0.62 0.41
CA ALA A 135 7.30 0.59 1.15
C ALA A 135 8.58 0.40 1.98
N THR A 136 9.46 1.40 1.98
CA THR A 136 10.73 1.32 2.72
C THR A 136 10.67 2.18 3.96
N ARG A 137 11.48 1.87 4.99
CA ARG A 137 11.59 2.70 6.20
C ARG A 137 11.84 4.19 5.87
N LYS A 138 12.65 4.47 4.83
CA LYS A 138 12.87 5.84 4.34
C LYS A 138 11.60 6.50 3.82
N LYS A 139 10.77 5.79 3.04
CA LYS A 139 9.52 6.32 2.50
C LYS A 139 8.46 6.51 3.60
N HIS A 140 8.33 5.56 4.52
CA HIS A 140 7.47 5.70 5.68
C HIS A 140 7.88 6.88 6.57
N ALA A 141 9.19 7.04 6.86
CA ALA A 141 9.68 8.18 7.61
C ALA A 141 9.36 9.52 6.92
N ASN A 142 9.46 9.57 5.59
CA ASN A 142 9.05 10.73 4.81
C ASN A 142 7.55 11.03 5.00
N VAL A 143 6.68 10.01 4.87
CA VAL A 143 5.24 10.15 5.12
C VAL A 143 4.95 10.69 6.52
N LEU A 144 5.59 10.12 7.54
CA LEU A 144 5.43 10.53 8.93
C LEU A 144 5.88 11.98 9.15
N GLN A 145 6.96 12.42 8.50
CA GLN A 145 7.40 13.83 8.53
C GLN A 145 6.37 14.77 7.87
N HIS A 146 5.78 14.35 6.76
CA HIS A 146 4.69 15.13 6.13
C HIS A 146 3.48 15.25 7.06
N MET A 147 3.09 14.19 7.75
CA MET A 147 2.00 14.22 8.74
C MET A 147 2.35 15.09 9.96
N ALA A 148 3.58 15.01 10.46
CA ALA A 148 4.06 15.86 11.55
C ALA A 148 3.94 17.36 11.22
N GLY A 149 4.04 17.73 9.94
CA GLY A 149 3.87 19.10 9.47
C GLY A 149 2.50 19.72 9.74
N TYR A 150 1.44 18.91 9.90
CA TYR A 150 0.08 19.39 10.23
C TYR A 150 0.01 19.96 11.65
N PHE A 151 0.85 19.46 12.55
CA PHE A 151 0.86 19.85 13.96
C PHE A 151 1.90 20.93 14.28
N LYS A 152 2.52 21.55 13.27
CA LYS A 152 3.66 22.48 13.45
C LYS A 152 3.35 23.71 14.30
N LYS A 153 2.07 24.11 14.41
CA LYS A 153 1.60 25.25 15.21
C LYS A 153 1.01 24.82 16.56
N GLN A 154 0.79 23.52 16.74
CA GLN A 154 0.05 22.94 17.86
C GLN A 154 0.98 22.24 18.87
N LEU A 155 2.07 21.64 18.38
CA LEU A 155 3.06 20.99 19.24
C LEU A 155 3.98 22.01 19.90
N SER A 156 4.22 21.81 21.20
CA SER A 156 5.34 22.44 21.90
C SER A 156 6.68 22.02 21.28
N PHE A 157 7.74 22.75 21.63
CA PHE A 157 9.10 22.40 21.20
C PHE A 157 9.46 20.96 21.60
N PHE A 158 9.13 20.57 22.83
CA PHE A 158 9.42 19.23 23.35
C PHE A 158 8.65 18.14 22.60
N GLU A 159 7.33 18.27 22.46
CA GLU A 159 6.48 17.31 21.74
C GLU A 159 6.93 17.15 20.26
N LYS A 160 7.34 18.25 19.63
CA LYS A 160 7.86 18.22 18.26
C LYS A 160 9.19 17.47 18.17
N GLN A 161 10.12 17.71 19.10
CA GLN A 161 11.39 16.98 19.12
C GLN A 161 11.17 15.49 19.36
N GLU A 162 10.35 15.12 20.34
CA GLU A 162 9.99 13.73 20.63
C GLU A 162 9.44 13.01 19.39
N LEU A 163 8.49 13.63 18.68
CA LEU A 163 7.92 13.07 17.46
C LEU A 163 8.99 12.88 16.37
N LEU A 164 9.85 13.87 16.15
CA LEU A 164 10.91 13.78 15.14
C LEU A 164 11.98 12.74 15.49
N ASP A 165 12.30 12.60 16.77
CA ASP A 165 13.26 11.61 17.26
C ASP A 165 12.74 10.18 17.05
N VAL A 166 11.48 9.92 17.39
CA VAL A 166 10.86 8.60 17.16
C VAL A 166 10.78 8.27 15.67
N ILE A 167 10.46 9.24 14.81
CA ILE A 167 10.52 9.05 13.35
C ILE A 167 11.95 8.72 12.90
N GLY A 168 12.95 9.40 13.46
CA GLY A 168 14.36 9.14 13.20
C GLY A 168 14.80 7.74 13.65
N GLN A 169 14.37 7.30 14.82
CA GLN A 169 14.62 5.95 15.35
C GLN A 169 14.01 4.89 14.43
N TYR A 170 12.75 5.06 14.02
CA TYR A 170 12.10 4.16 13.07
C TYR A 170 12.86 4.10 11.73
N ARG A 171 13.27 5.26 11.20
CA ARG A 171 14.05 5.31 9.94
C ARG A 171 15.34 4.50 10.02
N ARG A 172 15.99 4.47 11.18
CA ARG A 172 17.20 3.67 11.46
C ARG A 172 16.90 2.21 11.80
N GLY A 173 15.64 1.82 11.97
CA GLY A 173 15.25 0.47 12.37
C GLY A 173 15.44 0.18 13.86
N LEU A 174 15.45 1.22 14.71
CA LEU A 174 15.59 1.06 16.16
C LEU A 174 14.25 0.80 16.86
N VAL A 175 13.14 1.18 16.23
CA VAL A 175 11.78 0.97 16.72
C VAL A 175 10.87 0.54 15.56
N PRO A 176 9.78 -0.20 15.82
CA PRO A 176 8.84 -0.62 14.79
C PRO A 176 7.96 0.56 14.31
N LEU A 177 7.35 0.42 13.13
CA LEU A 177 6.51 1.47 12.52
C LEU A 177 5.32 1.88 13.41
N VAL A 178 4.80 0.97 14.23
CA VAL A 178 3.68 1.24 15.15
C VAL A 178 3.99 2.34 16.16
N VAL A 179 5.26 2.57 16.54
CA VAL A 179 5.63 3.58 17.55
C VAL A 179 5.36 5.00 17.04
N PRO A 180 5.95 5.48 15.92
CA PRO A 180 5.62 6.79 15.39
C PRO A 180 4.16 6.90 14.95
N LEU A 181 3.54 5.83 14.46
CA LEU A 181 2.10 5.84 14.11
C LEU A 181 1.21 6.12 15.31
N THR A 182 1.54 5.56 16.47
CA THR A 182 0.78 5.76 17.71
C THR A 182 0.84 7.22 18.15
N LEU A 183 2.01 7.86 18.09
CA LEU A 183 2.15 9.29 18.39
C LEU A 183 1.38 10.17 17.40
N ILE A 184 1.47 9.88 16.09
CA ILE A 184 0.69 10.62 15.08
C ILE A 184 -0.81 10.46 15.35
N ARG A 185 -1.30 9.24 15.58
CA ARG A 185 -2.71 8.99 15.91
C ARG A 185 -3.17 9.73 17.17
N HIS A 186 -2.32 9.77 18.21
CA HIS A 186 -2.58 10.55 19.41
C HIS A 186 -2.80 12.03 19.07
N TYR A 187 -1.91 12.64 18.29
CA TYR A 187 -2.04 14.04 17.90
C TYR A 187 -3.22 14.31 16.95
N VAL A 188 -3.54 13.38 16.04
CA VAL A 188 -4.76 13.46 15.22
C VAL A 188 -6.01 13.49 16.09
N GLY A 189 -6.07 12.66 17.14
CA GLY A 189 -7.17 12.67 18.09
C GLY A 189 -7.21 13.93 18.97
N LYS A 190 -6.07 14.34 19.53
CA LYS A 190 -5.93 15.49 20.42
C LYS A 190 -6.32 16.81 19.76
N TYR A 191 -5.90 17.03 18.51
CA TYR A 191 -6.12 18.28 17.78
C TYR A 191 -7.22 18.18 16.73
N GLU A 192 -7.87 17.02 16.64
CA GLU A 192 -8.96 16.75 15.71
C GLU A 192 -8.64 17.05 14.23
N GLU A 193 -7.37 16.89 13.82
CA GLU A 193 -6.88 17.30 12.48
C GLU A 193 -7.68 16.63 11.35
N PRO A 194 -8.59 17.37 10.66
CA PRO A 194 -9.59 16.77 9.79
C PRO A 194 -8.97 16.01 8.61
N TYR A 195 -7.90 16.55 8.03
CA TYR A 195 -7.28 15.94 6.85
C TYR A 195 -6.63 14.59 7.16
N LEU A 196 -6.14 14.41 8.40
CA LEU A 196 -5.45 13.21 8.83
C LEU A 196 -6.40 12.14 9.41
N LYS A 197 -7.57 12.53 9.92
CA LYS A 197 -8.59 11.59 10.43
C LYS A 197 -9.01 10.55 9.39
N ASP A 198 -9.12 10.96 8.13
CA ASP A 198 -9.57 10.10 7.03
C ASP A 198 -8.42 9.36 6.32
N GLN A 199 -7.17 9.49 6.80
CA GLN A 199 -6.01 8.88 6.14
C GLN A 199 -5.90 7.38 6.47
N LEU A 200 -6.14 6.55 5.46
CA LEU A 200 -6.02 5.10 5.56
C LEU A 200 -4.59 4.64 5.89
N TYR A 201 -3.58 5.48 5.67
CA TYR A 201 -2.21 5.17 6.13
C TYR A 201 -2.12 4.93 7.65
N LEU A 202 -2.95 5.59 8.46
CA LEU A 202 -2.92 5.45 9.92
C LEU A 202 -3.56 4.14 10.41
N ALA A 203 -4.44 3.55 9.61
CA ALA A 203 -5.11 2.28 9.87
C ALA A 203 -5.47 1.59 8.53
N PRO A 204 -4.48 1.06 7.80
CA PRO A 204 -4.71 0.52 6.44
C PRO A 204 -5.51 -0.78 6.46
N HIS A 205 -5.44 -1.51 7.57
CA HIS A 205 -6.05 -2.81 7.85
C HIS A 205 -6.39 -2.88 9.35
N PRO A 206 -7.22 -3.85 9.79
CA PRO A 206 -7.52 -4.07 11.20
C PRO A 206 -6.25 -4.24 12.05
N LEU A 207 -6.26 -3.70 13.29
CA LEU A 207 -5.09 -3.70 14.17
C LEU A 207 -4.73 -5.12 14.65
N GLU A 208 -5.72 -5.99 14.70
CA GLU A 208 -5.65 -7.40 15.11
C GLU A 208 -4.72 -8.21 14.21
N LEU A 209 -4.42 -7.73 12.99
CA LEU A 209 -3.47 -8.38 12.10
C LEU A 209 -2.00 -8.15 12.52
N MET A 210 -1.73 -7.21 13.43
CA MET A 210 -0.42 -6.95 14.05
C MET A 210 0.75 -6.75 13.06
N LEU A 211 0.46 -6.34 11.82
CA LEU A 211 1.45 -6.35 10.73
C LEU A 211 2.56 -5.32 10.92
N ARG A 212 2.34 -4.24 11.69
CA ARG A 212 3.28 -3.11 11.86
C ARG A 212 4.11 -3.14 13.15
N ASN A 213 4.10 -4.27 13.85
CA ASN A 213 4.72 -4.43 15.17
C ASN A 213 6.15 -5.00 15.12
N HIS A 214 6.66 -5.29 13.93
CA HIS A 214 7.98 -5.90 13.74
C HIS A 214 9.07 -4.83 13.56
N VAL A 215 10.30 -5.17 13.99
CA VAL A 215 11.51 -4.35 13.80
C VAL A 215 12.28 -4.85 12.60
#